data_AF-S2XSR2-F1
#
_entry.id   AF-S2XSR2-F1
#
_cell.length_a   1.000
_cell.length_b   1.000
_cell.length_c   1.000
_cell.angle_alpha   90.00
_cell.angle_beta   90.00
_cell.angle_gamma   90.00
#
_symmetry.space_group_name_H-M   'P 1'
#
loop_
_entity.id
_entity.type
_entity.pdbx_description
1 polymer ?
#
loop_
_entity_poly.entity_id
_entity_poly.type
_entity_poly.pdbx_seq_one_letter_code
_entity_poly.pdbx_strand_id
1 'polypeptide(L)' 'MKWGLYIALVCGILSGATIFFQVPIFPSIVFPVLIGMIGIIATLWTLPNRTISPMLKVGGVLINFLPVAVGLMQWMNTQ' A
#
# COMPACT_ATOMS: atom_id res chain seq x y z
N MET A 1 17.69 3.79 -1.39
CA MET A 1 17.38 4.49 -0.12
C MET A 1 16.50 3.59 0.75
N LYS A 2 16.84 3.37 2.04
CA LYS A 2 16.03 2.51 2.94
C LYS A 2 14.65 3.12 3.26
N TRP A 3 14.55 4.46 3.24
CA TRP A 3 13.34 5.24 3.53
C TRP A 3 12.12 4.87 2.69
N GLY A 4 12.29 4.54 1.40
CA GLY A 4 11.15 4.17 0.54
C GLY A 4 10.40 2.93 1.05
N LEU A 5 11.11 1.97 1.64
CA LEU A 5 10.49 0.77 2.18
C LEU A 5 9.73 1.05 3.49
N TYR A 6 10.24 1.94 4.34
CA TYR A 6 9.50 2.37 5.55
C TYR A 6 8.21 3.09 5.18
N ILE A 7 8.26 3.98 4.19
CA ILE A 7 7.08 4.66 3.64
C ILE A 7 6.08 3.62 3.12
N ALA A 8 6.56 2.64 2.34
CA ALA A 8 5.71 1.58 1.81
C ALA A 8 5.03 0.75 2.91
N LEU A 9 5.72 0.44 4.01
CA LEU A 9 5.13 -0.30 5.12
C LEU A 9 4.05 0.50 5.85
N VAL A 10 4.30 1.79 6.11
CA VAL A 10 3.31 2.68 6.74
C VAL A 10 2.08 2.84 5.84
N CYS A 11 2.28 3.08 4.54
CA CYS A 11 1.21 3.14 3.55
C CYS A 11 0.39 1.84 3.52
N GLY A 12 1.05 0.69 3.53
CA GLY A 12 0.39 -0.62 3.51
C GLY A 12 -0.45 -0.86 4.76
N ILE A 13 0.03 -0.47 5.94
CA ILE A 13 -0.73 -0.57 7.19
C ILE A 13 -1.94 0.35 7.16
N LEU A 14 -1.79 1.62 6.76
CA LEU A 14 -2.89 2.58 6.72
C LEU A 14 -3.96 2.17 5.70
N SER A 15 -3.54 1.78 4.50
CA SER A 15 -4.42 1.32 3.43
C SER A 15 -5.12 0.00 3.80
N GLY A 16 -4.36 -0.98 4.31
CA GLY A 16 -4.91 -2.27 4.73
C GLY A 16 -5.85 -2.18 5.93
N ALA A 17 -5.51 -1.39 6.95
CA ALA A 17 -6.36 -1.18 8.11
C ALA A 17 -7.73 -0.58 7.71
N THR A 18 -7.70 0.41 6.84
CA THR A 18 -8.92 1.11 6.41
C THR A 18 -9.76 0.27 5.45
N ILE A 19 -9.14 -0.44 4.49
CA ILE A 19 -9.86 -1.22 3.46
C ILE A 19 -10.34 -2.58 3.99
N PHE A 20 -9.48 -3.33 4.69
CA PHE A 20 -9.81 -4.69 5.15
C PHE A 20 -10.61 -4.70 6.45
N PHE A 21 -10.26 -3.81 7.39
CA PHE A 21 -10.90 -3.77 8.71
C PHE A 21 -11.90 -2.62 8.86
N GLN A 22 -12.16 -1.86 7.79
CA GLN A 22 -13.15 -0.77 7.77
C GLN A 22 -12.93 0.26 8.89
N VAL A 23 -11.66 0.52 9.25
CA VAL A 23 -11.33 1.52 10.26
C VAL A 23 -11.66 2.92 9.72
N PRO A 24 -12.49 3.73 10.41
CA PRO A 24 -13.03 4.99 9.89
C PRO A 24 -12.02 6.16 10.01
N ILE A 25 -10.85 6.01 9.39
CA ILE A 25 -9.79 7.03 9.40
C ILE A 25 -10.02 8.08 8.30
N PHE A 26 -10.62 7.68 7.17
CA PHE A 26 -10.81 8.53 6.01
C PHE A 26 -12.28 8.62 5.61
N PRO A 27 -12.72 9.75 5.03
CA PRO A 27 -14.11 9.96 4.64
C PRO A 27 -14.53 9.20 3.37
N SER A 28 -13.57 8.62 2.63
CA SER A 28 -13.83 7.88 1.38
C SER A 28 -12.76 6.80 1.14
N ILE A 29 -13.16 5.69 0.53
CA ILE A 29 -12.30 4.56 0.11
C ILE A 29 -11.21 5.00 -0.89
N VAL A 30 -11.45 6.09 -1.63
CA VAL A 30 -10.46 6.63 -2.59
C VAL A 30 -9.15 7.01 -1.88
N PHE A 31 -9.22 7.58 -0.67
CA PHE A 31 -8.02 8.00 0.06
C PHE A 31 -7.11 6.82 0.45
N PRO A 32 -7.61 5.75 1.11
CA PRO A 32 -6.86 4.50 1.32
C PRO A 32 -6.23 3.91 0.06
N VAL A 33 -6.92 3.96 -1.08
CA VAL A 33 -6.42 3.45 -2.36
C VAL A 33 -5.24 4.29 -2.85
N LEU A 34 -5.34 5.62 -2.79
CA LEU A 34 -4.23 6.53 -3.12
C LEU A 34 -3.01 6.27 -2.22
N ILE A 35 -3.23 6.10 -0.91
CA ILE A 35 -2.15 5.79 0.05
C ILE A 35 -1.45 4.48 -0.30
N GLY A 36 -2.21 3.44 -0.62
CA GLY A 36 -1.65 2.16 -1.07
C GLY A 36 -0.85 2.30 -2.37
N MET A 37 -1.32 3.08 -3.34
CA MET A 37 -0.57 3.34 -4.58
C MET A 37 0.76 4.05 -4.32
N ILE A 38 0.79 5.02 -3.39
CA ILE A 38 2.04 5.67 -2.95
C ILE A 38 3.01 4.62 -2.37
N GLY A 39 2.51 3.67 -1.58
CA GLY A 39 3.33 2.60 -1.01
C GLY A 39 3.89 1.62 -2.05
N ILE A 40 3.14 1.34 -3.13
CA ILE A 40 3.66 0.57 -4.29
C ILE A 40 4.82 1.34 -4.92
N ILE A 41 4.63 2.62 -5.26
CA ILE A 41 5.65 3.47 -5.89
C ILE A 41 6.91 3.55 -5.00
N ALA A 42 6.72 3.73 -3.69
CA ALA A 42 7.81 3.80 -2.72
C ALA A 42 8.59 2.47 -2.65
N THR A 43 7.91 1.32 -2.77
CA THR A 43 8.57 0.01 -2.86
C THR A 43 9.33 -0.15 -4.18
N LEU A 44 8.74 0.22 -5.31
CA LEU A 44 9.37 0.13 -6.62
C LEU A 44 10.65 0.97 -6.68
N TRP A 45 10.65 2.15 -6.06
CA TRP A 45 11.85 2.98 -5.92
C TRP A 45 12.99 2.28 -5.15
N THR A 46 12.67 1.30 -4.31
CA THR A 46 13.68 0.55 -3.53
C THR A 46 14.27 -0.65 -4.29
N LEU A 47 13.74 -1.02 -5.46
CA LEU A 47 14.19 -2.18 -6.23
C LEU A 47 15.69 -2.16 -6.58
N PRO A 48 16.29 -1.04 -7.03
CA PRO A 48 17.72 -0.99 -7.35
C PRO A 48 18.63 -1.18 -6.13
N ASN A 49 18.10 -1.04 -4.91
CA ASN A 49 18.91 -1.13 -3.70
C ASN A 49 19.25 -2.58 -3.36
N ARG A 50 20.52 -2.97 -3.53
CA ARG A 50 21.01 -4.33 -3.25
C ARG A 50 21.13 -4.67 -1.75
N THR A 51 21.05 -3.67 -0.86
CA THR A 51 21.14 -3.91 0.59
C THR A 51 19.83 -4.39 1.22
N ILE A 52 18.70 -4.22 0.53
CA ILE A 52 17.38 -4.61 1.03
C ILE A 52 17.10 -6.02 0.56
N SER A 53 16.65 -6.90 1.47
CA SER A 53 16.38 -8.29 1.13
C SER A 53 15.29 -8.40 0.05
N PRO A 54 15.43 -9.33 -0.91
CA PRO A 54 14.44 -9.51 -1.98
C PRO A 54 13.04 -9.81 -1.43
N MET A 55 12.96 -10.60 -0.35
CA MET A 55 11.69 -10.94 0.31
C MET A 55 10.98 -9.70 0.86
N LEU A 56 11.73 -8.73 1.41
CA LEU A 56 11.15 -7.52 1.96
C LEU A 56 10.65 -6.56 0.88
N LYS A 57 11.29 -6.57 -0.30
CA LYS A 57 10.79 -5.86 -1.49
C LYS A 57 9.47 -6.46 -1.98
N VAL A 58 9.41 -7.80 -2.08
CA VAL A 58 8.18 -8.50 -2.50
C VAL A 58 7.07 -8.24 -1.48
N GLY A 59 7.35 -8.37 -0.18
CA GLY A 59 6.40 -8.06 0.88
C GLY A 59 5.90 -6.61 0.82
N GLY A 60 6.80 -5.64 0.56
CA GLY A 60 6.44 -4.24 0.40
C GLY A 60 5.50 -3.97 -0.79
N VAL A 61 5.67 -4.69 -1.89
CA VAL A 61 4.74 -4.58 -3.03
C VAL A 61 3.41 -5.22 -2.66
N LEU A 62 3.41 -6.43 -2.11
CA LEU A 62 2.19 -7.18 -1.80
C LEU A 62 1.32 -6.49 -0.75
N ILE A 63 1.91 -5.96 0.34
CA ILE A 63 1.17 -5.29 1.41
C ILE A 63 0.44 -4.03 0.93
N ASN A 64 0.87 -3.43 -0.18
CA ASN A 64 0.22 -2.27 -0.77
C ASN A 64 -0.67 -2.64 -1.96
N PHE A 65 -0.27 -3.62 -2.78
CA PHE A 65 -1.04 -4.07 -3.94
C PHE A 65 -2.37 -4.70 -3.53
N LEU A 66 -2.36 -5.55 -2.50
CA LEU A 66 -3.56 -6.25 -2.05
C LEU A 66 -4.68 -5.29 -1.61
N PRO A 67 -4.43 -4.32 -0.71
CA PRO A 67 -5.47 -3.36 -0.33
C PRO A 67 -5.86 -2.44 -1.48
N VAL A 68 -4.96 -2.04 -2.37
CA VAL A 68 -5.33 -1.27 -3.57
C VAL A 68 -6.30 -2.03 -4.47
N ALA A 69 -6.03 -3.30 -4.75
CA ALA A 69 -6.90 -4.13 -5.59
C ALA A 69 -8.31 -4.28 -4.98
N VAL A 70 -8.36 -4.58 -3.67
CA VAL A 70 -9.64 -4.70 -2.95
C VAL A 70 -10.36 -3.36 -2.87
N GLY A 71 -9.66 -2.26 -2.59
CA GLY A 71 -10.25 -0.94 -2.51
C GLY A 71 -10.81 -0.46 -3.86
N LEU A 72 -10.13 -0.76 -4.97
CA LEU A 72 -10.65 -0.50 -6.32
C LEU A 72 -11.92 -1.32 -6.59
N MET A 73 -11.94 -2.60 -6.22
CA MET A 73 -13.13 -3.44 -6.36
C MET A 73 -14.31 -2.93 -5.52
N GLN A 74 -14.05 -2.53 -4.26
CA GLN A 74 -15.06 -1.92 -3.39
C GLN A 74 -15.61 -0.62 -3.97
N TRP A 75 -14.73 0.22 -4.52
CA TRP A 75 -15.12 1.48 -5.16
C TRP A 75 -15.98 1.27 -6.40
N MET A 76 -15.64 0.29 -7.25
CA MET A 76 -16.45 -0.07 -8.42
C MET A 76 -17.83 -0.60 -8.04
N ASN A 77 -17.95 -1.33 -6.93
CA ASN A 77 -19.22 -1.89 -6.46
C ASN A 77 -20.12 -0.87 -5.72
N THR A 78 -19.62 0.33 -5.44
CA THR A 78 -20.37 1.41 -4.77
C THR A 78 -20.83 2.51 -5.73
N GLN A 79 -20.53 2.39 -7.03
CA GLN A 79 -21.13 3.16 -8.12
C GLN A 79 -22.38 2.46 -8.65
#